data_AF-A0A372QCH8-F1
#
_entry.id   AF-A0A372QCH8-F1
#
_cell.length_a   1.000
_cell.length_b   1.000
_cell.length_c   1.000
_cell.angle_alpha   90.00
_cell.angle_beta   90.00
_cell.angle_gamma   90.00
#
_symmetry.space_group_name_H-M   'P 1'
#
loop_
_entity.id
_entity.type
_entity.pdbx_description
1 polymer ?
#
loop_
_entity_poly.entity_id
_entity_poly.type
_entity_poly.pdbx_seq_one_letter_code
_entity_poly.pdbx_strand_id
1 'polypeptide(L)'
;MIKISAGDNFFFSFLKLPGCELIDVRVCLKKRYPHFEIKKEVSLKFFLQKCGLDAKADMSYDKIWKIYLENEGMKPSSTRIPEKLEKGIEAKRPVTGLDFASLYPSLIIAYNLFPEKFIFDLKNADIAQSNGNTLHEISFLFNKRTIQAWYVRHDNQSEKKGLYPTVLEELFAMRLELKAQLASLGKKKDQLGKIISLLKEKGKRIPEKLDLEYKTLCFEHDCLNSKQKAIKLFMNTFYGEAENSLLSSIFLHALAEETTSAGKYIIKLVAEYVKKKGFRIKYRDTDSLYLTCSDKVLC
;
A
#
# COMPACT_ATOMS: atom_id res chain seq x y z
N MET A 1 19.78 9.12 -0.39
CA MET A 1 19.46 10.53 -0.70
C MET A 1 18.90 10.57 -2.12
N ILE A 2 17.57 10.62 -2.28
CA ILE A 2 16.92 10.53 -3.59
C ILE A 2 16.84 11.95 -4.16
N LYS A 3 17.38 12.14 -5.38
CA LYS A 3 17.43 13.44 -6.07
C LYS A 3 16.17 13.57 -6.95
N ILE A 4 15.18 14.33 -6.48
CA ILE A 4 13.86 14.45 -7.12
C ILE A 4 13.94 15.39 -8.34
N SER A 5 13.41 14.93 -9.48
CA SER A 5 13.24 15.68 -10.73
C SER A 5 11.90 16.42 -10.68
N ALA A 6 11.87 17.64 -11.18
CA ALA A 6 10.76 18.53 -10.97
C ALA A 6 9.72 18.47 -12.12
N GLY A 7 9.82 17.48 -13.01
CA GLY A 7 8.80 17.19 -14.02
C GLY A 7 7.66 16.31 -13.50
N ASP A 8 7.83 15.73 -12.31
CA ASP A 8 7.06 14.59 -11.85
C ASP A 8 6.42 14.89 -10.49
N ASN A 9 5.14 14.54 -10.32
CA ASN A 9 4.47 14.59 -9.03
C ASN A 9 4.70 13.27 -8.31
N PHE A 10 5.28 13.30 -7.11
CA PHE A 10 5.44 12.12 -6.25
C PHE A 10 4.56 12.26 -5.00
N PHE A 11 3.84 11.20 -4.66
CA PHE A 11 3.19 11.05 -3.35
C PHE A 11 4.03 10.08 -2.50
N PHE A 12 4.48 10.52 -1.32
CA PHE A 12 5.23 9.70 -0.37
C PHE A 12 4.39 9.43 0.87
N SER A 13 4.27 8.16 1.27
CA SER A 13 3.53 7.72 2.45
C SER A 13 4.46 7.09 3.49
N PHE A 14 5.22 7.90 4.24
CA PHE A 14 5.79 7.42 5.51
C PHE A 14 5.82 8.53 6.57
N LEU A 15 5.32 8.17 7.76
CA LEU A 15 5.45 8.84 9.06
C LEU A 15 4.67 10.16 9.25
N LYS A 16 3.49 10.08 9.87
CA LYS A 16 2.85 11.25 10.53
C LYS A 16 3.43 11.40 11.94
N LEU A 17 4.47 12.21 12.09
CA LEU A 17 4.86 12.79 13.38
C LEU A 17 4.06 14.10 13.59
N PRO A 18 3.39 14.32 14.73
CA PRO A 18 2.68 15.57 14.99
C PRO A 18 3.64 16.76 14.89
N GLY A 19 3.36 17.73 14.01
CA GLY A 19 4.17 18.94 13.81
C GLY A 19 5.20 18.89 12.67
N CYS A 20 5.21 17.84 11.83
CA CYS A 20 6.11 17.75 10.68
C CYS A 20 5.33 17.62 9.36
N GLU A 21 5.45 18.63 8.49
CA GLU A 21 4.92 18.64 7.12
C GLU A 21 6.06 18.49 6.11
N LEU A 22 6.10 17.36 5.40
CA LEU A 22 7.07 17.09 4.34
C LEU A 22 6.61 17.73 3.03
N ILE A 23 6.74 19.06 2.93
CA ILE A 23 6.50 19.81 1.70
C ILE A 23 7.81 19.90 0.91
N ASP A 24 7.84 19.32 -0.29
CA ASP A 24 8.94 19.58 -1.24
C ASP A 24 8.75 20.95 -1.91
N VAL A 25 9.20 21.98 -1.19
CA VAL A 25 9.15 23.39 -1.59
C VAL A 25 9.73 23.62 -3.00
N ARG A 26 10.68 22.80 -3.44
CA ARG A 26 11.28 22.90 -4.78
C ARG A 26 10.28 22.59 -5.88
N VAL A 27 9.44 21.59 -5.68
CA VAL A 27 8.42 21.16 -6.65
C VAL A 27 7.34 22.22 -6.77
N CYS A 28 6.89 22.79 -5.65
CA CYS A 28 5.94 23.89 -5.64
C CYS A 28 6.49 25.16 -6.31
N LEU A 29 7.77 25.49 -6.08
CA LEU A 29 8.41 26.64 -6.72
C LEU A 29 8.60 26.44 -8.23
N LYS A 30 8.91 25.23 -8.70
CA LYS A 30 9.02 25.00 -10.15
C LYS A 30 7.68 25.17 -10.87
N LYS A 31 6.55 24.77 -10.26
CA LYS A 31 5.22 24.97 -10.86
C LYS A 31 4.85 26.45 -10.98
N ARG A 32 5.40 27.31 -10.11
CA ARG A 32 5.12 28.75 -10.07
C ARG A 32 5.83 29.56 -11.15
N TYR A 33 7.00 29.13 -11.62
CA TYR A 33 7.79 29.87 -12.62
C TYR A 33 7.67 29.21 -14.01
N PRO A 34 7.25 29.96 -15.05
CA PRO A 34 7.13 29.42 -16.41
C PRO A 34 8.44 28.81 -16.94
N HIS A 35 8.33 27.72 -17.70
CA HIS A 35 9.47 26.96 -18.21
C HIS A 35 10.46 27.79 -19.06
N PHE A 36 10.03 28.90 -19.67
CA PHE A 36 10.89 29.82 -20.44
C PHE A 36 11.71 30.78 -19.55
N GLU A 37 11.27 31.02 -18.30
CA GLU A 37 11.97 31.89 -17.34
C GLU A 37 13.10 31.16 -16.60
N ILE A 38 13.12 29.82 -16.66
CA ILE A 38 14.06 28.95 -15.97
C ILE A 38 15.05 28.37 -16.99
N LYS A 39 16.21 29.03 -17.18
CA LYS A 39 17.28 28.58 -18.09
C LYS A 39 17.95 27.30 -17.57
N LYS A 40 17.35 26.12 -17.78
CA LYS A 40 17.84 24.78 -17.36
C LYS A 40 18.16 24.59 -15.86
N GLU A 41 18.13 25.65 -15.05
CA GLU A 41 18.54 25.64 -13.66
C GLU A 41 17.35 25.42 -12.72
N VAL A 42 17.15 24.18 -12.29
CA VAL A 42 15.99 23.74 -11.50
C VAL A 42 16.35 23.47 -10.04
N SER A 43 17.42 24.06 -9.52
CA SER A 43 17.86 23.82 -8.14
C SER A 43 17.00 24.58 -7.14
N LEU A 44 16.82 24.04 -5.93
CA LEU A 44 16.09 24.74 -4.86
C LEU A 44 16.77 26.08 -4.51
N LYS A 45 18.11 26.11 -4.49
CA LYS A 45 18.90 27.32 -4.21
C LYS A 45 18.60 28.44 -5.22
N PHE A 46 18.47 28.11 -6.50
CA PHE A 46 18.08 29.06 -7.55
C PHE A 46 16.72 29.72 -7.26
N PHE A 47 15.71 28.93 -6.90
CA PHE A 47 14.39 29.46 -6.59
C PHE A 47 14.33 30.26 -5.29
N LEU A 48 15.10 29.86 -4.27
CA LEU A 48 15.22 30.62 -3.01
C LEU A 48 15.82 32.01 -3.27
N GLN A 49 16.87 32.09 -4.07
CA GLN A 49 17.52 33.35 -4.44
C GLN A 49 16.59 34.27 -5.25
N LYS A 50 15.77 33.71 -6.16
CA LYS A 50 14.68 34.43 -6.85
C LYS A 50 13.60 34.97 -5.91
N CYS A 51 13.41 34.35 -4.74
CA CYS A 51 12.49 34.81 -3.70
C CYS A 51 13.15 35.73 -2.66
N GLY A 52 14.44 36.08 -2.84
CA GLY A 52 15.23 36.90 -1.91
C GLY A 52 15.62 36.18 -0.62
N LEU A 53 15.76 34.85 -0.64
CA LEU A 53 16.07 34.02 0.52
C LEU A 53 17.37 33.24 0.28
N ASP A 54 18.23 33.16 1.31
CA ASP A 54 19.53 32.47 1.22
C ASP A 54 19.41 30.97 1.52
N ALA A 55 18.56 30.60 2.49
CA ALA A 55 18.33 29.21 2.89
C ALA A 55 16.85 28.87 3.11
N LYS A 56 16.56 27.56 3.13
CA LYS A 56 15.20 27.03 3.36
C LYS A 56 14.66 27.42 4.74
N ALA A 57 15.54 27.55 5.74
CA ALA A 57 15.19 27.94 7.10
C ALA A 57 14.68 29.38 7.21
N ASP A 58 14.97 30.22 6.21
CA ASP A 58 14.59 31.65 6.20
C ASP A 58 13.16 31.88 5.68
N MET A 59 12.47 30.80 5.27
CA MET A 59 11.11 30.89 4.74
C MET A 59 10.08 30.78 5.86
N SER A 60 9.30 31.85 6.08
CA SER A 60 8.23 31.82 7.07
C SER A 60 7.13 30.81 6.70
N TYR A 61 6.54 30.17 7.71
CA TYR A 61 5.51 29.14 7.55
C TYR A 61 4.31 29.63 6.72
N ASP A 62 3.85 30.86 6.97
CA ASP A 62 2.73 31.46 6.24
C ASP A 62 3.02 31.61 4.73
N LYS A 63 4.27 31.83 4.36
CA LYS A 63 4.69 31.99 2.97
C LYS A 63 4.74 30.63 2.25
N ILE A 64 5.17 29.57 2.94
CA ILE A 64 5.15 28.18 2.43
C ILE A 64 3.71 27.73 2.19
N TRP A 65 2.83 27.97 3.17
CA TRP A 65 1.44 27.56 3.11
C TRP A 65 0.68 28.26 1.97
N LYS A 66 0.93 29.56 1.78
CA LYS A 66 0.35 30.34 0.69
C LYS A 66 0.78 29.81 -0.69
N ILE A 67 2.06 29.46 -0.86
CA ILE A 67 2.58 28.88 -2.12
C ILE A 67 1.93 27.53 -2.42
N TYR A 68 1.64 26.71 -1.39
CA TYR A 68 0.97 25.42 -1.56
C TYR A 68 -0.47 25.59 -2.04
N LEU A 69 -1.26 26.45 -1.38
CA LEU A 69 -2.66 26.70 -1.72
C LEU A 69 -2.83 27.32 -3.12
N GLU A 70 -1.90 28.18 -3.55
CA GLU A 70 -1.93 28.80 -4.87
C GLU A 70 -1.68 27.82 -6.03
N ASN A 71 -1.06 26.65 -5.78
CA ASN A 71 -0.74 25.64 -6.80
C ASN A 71 -1.83 24.56 -6.99
N GLU A 72 -2.79 24.45 -6.07
CA GLU A 72 -3.92 23.51 -6.13
C GLU A 72 -5.18 24.27 -6.64
N GLY A 73 -5.34 24.36 -7.96
CA GLY A 73 -6.53 24.96 -8.56
C GLY A 73 -7.82 24.15 -8.32
N MET A 74 -8.55 24.47 -7.24
CA MET A 74 -9.98 24.22 -6.87
C MET A 74 -10.81 23.20 -7.71
N LYS A 75 -11.54 22.21 -7.15
CA LYS A 75 -12.36 22.12 -5.92
C LYS A 75 -12.34 20.68 -5.36
N PRO A 76 -12.64 20.49 -4.05
CA PRO A 76 -12.92 19.16 -3.50
C PRO A 76 -14.10 18.56 -4.27
N SER A 77 -13.85 17.51 -5.04
CA SER A 77 -14.91 16.72 -5.64
C SER A 77 -15.82 16.26 -4.50
N SER A 78 -17.13 16.49 -4.69
CA SER A 78 -18.21 16.30 -3.73
C SER A 78 -17.91 15.21 -2.72
N THR A 79 -17.48 15.64 -1.53
CA THR A 79 -17.50 14.81 -0.35
C THR A 79 -18.97 14.48 -0.14
N ARG A 80 -19.42 13.31 -0.60
CA ARG A 80 -20.39 12.60 0.22
C ARG A 80 -19.68 12.46 1.55
N ILE A 81 -20.12 13.27 2.51
CA ILE A 81 -19.67 13.30 3.90
C ILE A 81 -19.31 11.85 4.24
N PRO A 82 -18.04 11.51 4.54
CA PRO A 82 -17.71 10.15 4.90
C PRO A 82 -18.62 9.84 6.07
N GLU A 83 -19.45 8.82 5.88
CA GLU A 83 -20.37 8.26 6.85
C GLU A 83 -19.71 8.36 8.22
N LYS A 84 -20.26 9.21 9.09
CA LYS A 84 -19.57 9.81 10.25
C LYS A 84 -18.92 8.70 11.10
N LEU A 85 -17.65 8.42 10.86
CA LEU A 85 -16.87 7.47 11.66
C LEU A 85 -16.82 8.07 13.07
N GLU A 86 -17.30 7.31 14.05
CA GLU A 86 -17.30 7.73 15.45
C GLU A 86 -15.86 8.09 15.85
N LYS A 87 -15.61 9.38 16.09
CA LYS A 87 -14.28 9.88 16.48
C LYS A 87 -13.99 9.48 17.92
N GLY A 88 -12.80 8.94 18.15
CA GLY A 88 -12.28 8.61 19.48
C GLY A 88 -12.20 7.11 19.75
N ILE A 89 -11.17 6.70 20.48
CA ILE A 89 -11.10 5.36 21.08
C ILE A 89 -12.08 5.36 22.24
N GLU A 90 -13.27 4.81 22.05
CA GLU A 90 -14.14 4.50 23.18
C GLU A 90 -13.45 3.38 23.98
N ALA A 91 -12.85 3.73 25.12
CA ALA A 91 -12.17 2.81 26.03
C ALA A 91 -13.07 1.69 26.58
N LYS A 92 -14.38 1.72 26.27
CA LYS A 92 -15.37 0.76 26.74
C LYS A 92 -15.37 -0.56 25.96
N ARG A 93 -14.76 -0.64 24.76
CA ARG A 93 -14.86 -1.83 23.91
C ARG A 93 -13.59 -2.21 23.18
N PRO A 94 -13.32 -3.52 23.03
CA PRO A 94 -12.23 -3.98 22.19
C PRO A 94 -12.48 -3.58 20.73
N VAL A 95 -11.39 -3.24 20.05
CA VAL A 95 -11.33 -3.00 18.61
C VAL A 95 -10.50 -4.11 17.99
N THR A 96 -11.03 -4.75 16.96
CA THR A 96 -10.33 -5.81 16.21
C THR A 96 -10.07 -5.34 14.78
N GLY A 97 -8.85 -5.53 14.30
CA GLY A 97 -8.49 -5.29 12.90
C GLY A 97 -8.65 -6.57 12.07
N LEU A 98 -9.38 -6.48 10.96
CA LEU A 98 -9.32 -7.42 9.85
C LEU A 98 -8.35 -6.86 8.82
N ASP A 99 -7.44 -7.69 8.30
CA ASP A 99 -6.39 -7.28 7.38
C ASP A 99 -6.30 -8.28 6.22
N PHE A 100 -6.25 -7.79 4.98
CA PHE A 100 -6.05 -8.63 3.82
C PHE A 100 -4.59 -9.09 3.72
N ALA A 101 -4.38 -10.39 3.51
CA ALA A 101 -3.04 -10.92 3.34
C ALA A 101 -2.49 -10.58 1.95
N SER A 102 -1.76 -9.47 1.84
CA SER A 102 -1.19 -8.97 0.57
C SER A 102 -2.27 -8.67 -0.49
N LEU A 103 -3.16 -7.71 -0.18
CA LEU A 103 -4.32 -7.35 -1.01
C LEU A 103 -4.01 -7.23 -2.51
N TYR A 104 -3.07 -6.37 -2.91
CA TYR A 104 -2.81 -6.12 -4.33
C TYR A 104 -2.24 -7.33 -5.07
N PRO A 105 -1.19 -8.03 -4.57
CA PRO A 105 -0.78 -9.31 -5.14
C PRO A 105 -1.93 -10.32 -5.30
N SER A 106 -2.79 -10.44 -4.29
CA SER A 106 -3.94 -11.36 -4.37
C SER A 106 -4.95 -10.97 -5.44
N LEU A 107 -5.18 -9.68 -5.68
CA LEU A 107 -6.07 -9.21 -6.74
C LEU A 107 -5.47 -9.43 -8.13
N ILE A 108 -4.17 -9.18 -8.28
CA ILE A 108 -3.43 -9.45 -9.51
C ILE A 108 -3.54 -10.94 -9.88
N ILE A 109 -3.37 -11.82 -8.91
CA ILE A 109 -3.56 -13.27 -9.10
C ILE A 109 -5.01 -13.56 -9.49
N ALA A 110 -5.98 -13.14 -8.66
CA ALA A 110 -7.39 -13.53 -8.80
C ALA A 110 -8.03 -13.08 -10.12
N TYR A 111 -7.70 -11.89 -10.59
CA TYR A 111 -8.23 -11.36 -11.86
C TYR A 111 -7.31 -11.65 -13.05
N ASN A 112 -6.24 -12.44 -12.86
CA ASN A 112 -5.26 -12.73 -13.89
C ASN A 112 -4.70 -11.46 -14.54
N LEU A 113 -4.34 -10.45 -13.73
CA LEU A 113 -3.93 -9.14 -14.23
C LEU A 113 -2.46 -9.18 -14.66
N PHE A 114 -2.18 -9.08 -15.96
CA PHE A 114 -0.82 -8.94 -16.48
C PHE A 114 -0.81 -8.38 -17.91
N PRO A 115 0.31 -7.78 -18.35
CA PRO A 115 0.34 -7.06 -19.63
C PRO A 115 0.04 -7.93 -20.87
N GLU A 116 0.44 -9.20 -20.88
CA GLU A 116 0.41 -10.04 -22.08
C GLU A 116 -1.00 -10.56 -22.46
N LYS A 117 -1.96 -10.57 -21.52
CA LYS A 117 -3.36 -11.02 -21.78
C LYS A 117 -4.35 -9.87 -21.81
N PHE A 118 -3.87 -8.66 -22.00
CA PHE A 118 -4.72 -7.50 -22.09
C PHE A 118 -5.39 -7.42 -23.47
N ILE A 119 -6.72 -7.56 -23.51
CA ILE A 119 -7.51 -7.44 -24.73
C ILE A 119 -8.14 -6.04 -24.77
N PHE A 120 -7.76 -5.21 -25.74
CA PHE A 120 -8.28 -3.84 -25.89
C PHE A 120 -9.43 -3.72 -26.89
N ASP A 121 -9.62 -4.72 -27.75
CA ASP A 121 -10.60 -4.68 -28.82
C ASP A 121 -11.71 -5.70 -28.62
N LEU A 122 -12.95 -5.25 -28.87
CA LEU A 122 -14.15 -6.06 -28.70
C LEU A 122 -14.12 -7.32 -29.59
N LYS A 123 -13.53 -7.22 -30.79
CA LYS A 123 -13.45 -8.35 -31.72
C LYS A 123 -12.62 -9.50 -31.15
N ASN A 124 -11.44 -9.23 -30.60
CA ASN A 124 -10.61 -10.25 -29.95
C ASN A 124 -11.24 -10.74 -28.64
N ALA A 125 -12.00 -9.90 -27.93
CA ALA A 125 -12.78 -10.33 -26.78
C ALA A 125 -13.87 -11.35 -27.18
N ASP A 126 -14.63 -11.06 -28.24
CA ASP A 126 -15.65 -11.95 -28.79
C ASP A 126 -15.04 -13.28 -29.28
N ILE A 127 -13.87 -13.22 -29.93
CA ILE A 127 -13.12 -14.42 -30.34
C ILE A 127 -12.69 -15.23 -29.11
N ALA A 128 -12.15 -14.57 -28.07
CA ALA A 128 -11.73 -15.25 -26.85
C ALA A 128 -12.91 -15.93 -26.14
N GLN A 129 -14.07 -15.28 -26.07
CA GLN A 129 -15.31 -15.87 -25.54
C GLN A 129 -15.81 -17.04 -26.39
N SER A 130 -15.81 -16.89 -27.72
CA SER A 130 -16.21 -17.95 -28.66
C SER A 130 -15.31 -19.18 -28.54
N ASN A 131 -14.04 -18.99 -28.17
CA ASN A 131 -13.08 -20.06 -27.88
C ASN A 131 -13.26 -20.67 -26.46
N GLY A 132 -14.33 -20.34 -25.75
CA GLY A 132 -14.67 -20.91 -24.43
C GLY A 132 -13.95 -20.26 -23.25
N ASN A 133 -13.40 -19.05 -23.39
CA ASN A 133 -12.78 -18.35 -22.27
C ASN A 133 -13.76 -17.43 -21.55
N THR A 134 -13.75 -17.47 -20.22
CA THR A 134 -14.44 -16.48 -19.39
C THR A 134 -13.61 -15.20 -19.36
N LEU A 135 -14.24 -14.05 -19.62
CA LEU A 135 -13.57 -12.75 -19.56
C LEU A 135 -13.99 -11.96 -18.32
N HIS A 136 -13.03 -11.22 -17.75
CA HIS A 136 -13.25 -10.16 -16.77
C HIS A 136 -13.13 -8.82 -17.48
N GLU A 137 -14.24 -8.11 -17.59
CA GLU A 137 -14.28 -6.80 -18.23
C GLU A 137 -13.88 -5.71 -17.23
N ILE A 138 -13.10 -4.76 -17.72
CA ILE A 138 -12.66 -3.58 -16.99
C ILE A 138 -12.99 -2.33 -17.79
N SER A 139 -13.52 -1.32 -17.11
CA SER A 139 -13.87 -0.04 -17.71
C SER A 139 -13.56 1.10 -16.74
N PHE A 140 -12.76 2.05 -17.19
CA PHE A 140 -12.32 3.17 -16.37
C PHE A 140 -12.06 4.44 -17.18
N LEU A 141 -12.03 5.59 -16.51
CA LEU A 141 -11.90 6.90 -17.16
C LEU A 141 -10.45 7.40 -17.06
N PHE A 142 -9.75 7.47 -18.19
CA PHE A 142 -8.38 7.97 -18.28
C PHE A 142 -8.28 9.14 -19.25
N ASN A 143 -7.73 10.28 -18.81
CA ASN A 143 -7.61 11.49 -19.64
C ASN A 143 -8.93 11.89 -20.34
N LYS A 144 -10.06 11.77 -19.63
CA LYS A 144 -11.43 12.01 -20.15
C LYS A 144 -11.87 11.05 -21.27
N ARG A 145 -11.17 9.94 -21.46
CA ARG A 145 -11.54 8.85 -22.36
C ARG A 145 -11.87 7.61 -21.53
N THR A 146 -12.94 6.94 -21.87
CA THR A 146 -13.25 5.64 -21.27
C THR A 146 -12.36 4.61 -21.94
N ILE A 147 -11.51 3.95 -21.16
CA ILE A 147 -10.76 2.78 -21.60
C ILE A 147 -11.57 1.56 -21.17
N GLN A 148 -11.85 0.69 -22.13
CA GLN A 148 -12.51 -0.59 -21.91
C GLN A 148 -11.56 -1.70 -22.33
N ALA A 149 -11.51 -2.76 -21.55
CA ALA A 149 -10.66 -3.91 -21.84
C ALA A 149 -11.14 -5.18 -21.14
N TRP A 150 -10.52 -6.29 -21.50
CA TRP A 150 -10.86 -7.61 -20.96
C TRP A 150 -9.61 -8.40 -20.59
N TYR A 151 -9.72 -9.11 -19.47
CA TYR A 151 -8.76 -10.13 -19.04
C TYR A 151 -9.36 -11.52 -19.18
N VAL A 152 -8.60 -12.46 -19.73
CA VAL A 152 -9.00 -13.88 -19.70
C VAL A 152 -8.85 -14.38 -18.27
N ARG A 153 -9.94 -14.88 -17.68
CA ARG A 153 -9.89 -15.50 -16.36
C ARG A 153 -9.11 -16.81 -16.44
N HIS A 154 -8.28 -17.04 -15.43
CA HIS A 154 -7.52 -18.28 -15.36
C HIS A 154 -8.37 -19.46 -14.87
N ASP A 155 -9.52 -19.24 -14.23
CA ASP A 155 -10.44 -20.28 -13.75
C ASP A 155 -9.76 -21.41 -12.96
N ASN A 156 -8.75 -21.05 -12.16
CA ASN A 156 -7.81 -21.94 -11.45
C ASN A 156 -7.05 -22.96 -12.32
N GLN A 157 -7.00 -22.77 -13.63
CA GLN A 157 -6.22 -23.55 -14.58
C GLN A 157 -4.83 -22.93 -14.75
N SER A 158 -3.78 -23.71 -14.47
CA SER A 158 -2.38 -23.26 -14.51
C SER A 158 -1.96 -22.72 -15.87
N GLU A 159 -2.41 -23.36 -16.94
CA GLU A 159 -2.13 -23.05 -18.34
C GLU A 159 -2.76 -21.73 -18.80
N LYS A 160 -3.74 -21.22 -18.06
CA LYS A 160 -4.38 -19.93 -18.32
C LYS A 160 -3.81 -18.79 -17.47
N LYS A 161 -2.97 -19.09 -16.46
CA LYS A 161 -2.37 -18.07 -15.61
C LYS A 161 -1.27 -17.32 -16.35
N GLY A 162 -1.26 -16.01 -16.15
CA GLY A 162 -0.18 -15.17 -16.63
C GLY A 162 1.11 -15.33 -15.87
N LEU A 163 2.18 -14.82 -16.47
CA LEU A 163 3.50 -14.77 -15.85
C LEU A 163 3.45 -14.11 -14.46
N TYR A 164 2.76 -12.98 -14.33
CA TYR A 164 2.66 -12.25 -13.06
C TYR A 164 1.89 -13.04 -12.00
N PRO A 165 0.63 -13.48 -12.23
CA PRO A 165 -0.07 -14.38 -11.33
C PRO A 165 0.73 -15.61 -10.92
N THR A 166 1.39 -16.29 -11.86
CA THR A 166 2.20 -17.49 -11.57
C THR A 166 3.36 -17.17 -10.63
N VAL A 167 4.16 -16.15 -10.95
CA VAL A 167 5.29 -15.73 -10.10
C VAL A 167 4.81 -15.24 -8.73
N LEU A 168 3.71 -14.48 -8.68
CA LEU A 168 3.15 -13.99 -7.42
C LEU A 168 2.59 -15.12 -6.56
N GLU A 169 1.99 -16.16 -7.15
CA GLU A 169 1.53 -17.34 -6.41
C GLU A 169 2.69 -18.08 -5.75
N GLU A 170 3.79 -18.30 -6.48
CA GLU A 170 5.00 -18.92 -5.94
C GLU A 170 5.59 -18.09 -4.79
N LEU A 171 5.73 -16.78 -4.98
CA LEU A 171 6.20 -15.85 -3.94
C LEU A 171 5.28 -15.86 -2.71
N PHE A 172 3.97 -15.90 -2.93
CA PHE A 172 2.99 -15.94 -1.87
C PHE A 172 3.08 -17.24 -1.07
N ALA A 173 3.21 -18.39 -1.75
CA ALA A 173 3.42 -19.69 -1.12
C ALA A 173 4.70 -19.73 -0.29
N MET A 174 5.83 -19.27 -0.84
CA MET A 174 7.09 -19.15 -0.09
C MET A 174 6.94 -18.26 1.16
N ARG A 175 6.20 -17.16 1.05
CA ARG A 175 5.94 -16.28 2.19
C ARG A 175 5.08 -16.94 3.26
N LEU A 176 4.07 -17.73 2.87
CA LEU A 176 3.23 -18.47 3.81
C LEU A 176 4.05 -19.48 4.62
N GLU A 177 4.96 -20.20 3.96
CA GLU A 177 5.87 -21.13 4.62
C GLU A 177 6.77 -20.41 5.64
N LEU A 178 7.42 -19.31 5.24
CA LEU A 178 8.24 -18.51 6.13
C LEU A 178 7.44 -17.95 7.32
N LYS A 179 6.18 -17.55 7.12
CA LYS A 179 5.31 -17.09 8.21
C LYS A 179 4.92 -18.23 9.16
N ALA A 180 4.71 -19.44 8.65
CA ALA A 180 4.45 -20.61 9.47
C ALA A 180 5.66 -20.97 10.34
N GLN A 181 6.87 -20.95 9.76
CA GLN A 181 8.13 -21.12 10.50
C GLN A 181 8.33 -20.00 11.54
N LEU A 182 8.04 -18.75 11.17
CA LEU A 182 8.13 -17.60 12.08
C LEU A 182 7.18 -17.74 13.28
N ALA A 183 5.95 -18.20 13.04
CA ALA A 183 4.96 -18.42 14.09
C ALA A 183 5.38 -19.54 15.06
N SER A 184 5.93 -20.64 14.56
CA SER A 184 6.39 -21.74 15.41
C SER A 184 7.62 -21.35 16.24
N LEU A 185 8.56 -20.62 15.63
CA LEU A 185 9.76 -20.12 16.29
C LEU A 185 9.43 -19.01 17.31
N GLY A 186 8.49 -18.12 16.99
CA GLY A 186 8.01 -17.09 17.90
C GLY A 186 7.46 -17.65 19.20
N LYS A 187 6.68 -18.75 19.15
CA LYS A 187 6.19 -19.44 20.36
C LYS A 187 7.33 -19.93 21.25
N LYS A 188 8.37 -20.53 20.66
CA LYS A 188 9.56 -21.01 21.41
C LYS A 188 10.33 -19.85 22.02
N LYS A 189 10.54 -18.77 21.24
CA LYS A 189 11.20 -17.55 21.69
C LYS A 189 10.46 -16.93 22.88
N ASP A 190 9.14 -16.81 22.81
CA ASP A 190 8.32 -16.22 23.88
C ASP A 190 8.34 -17.07 25.15
N GLN A 191 8.29 -18.39 25.02
CA GLN A 191 8.41 -19.32 26.15
C GLN A 191 9.76 -19.15 26.87
N LEU A 192 10.86 -19.15 26.11
CA LEU A 192 12.20 -19.01 26.67
C LEU A 192 12.41 -17.61 27.27
N GLY A 193 11.89 -16.57 26.62
CA GLY A 193 11.90 -15.20 27.14
C GLY A 193 11.20 -15.06 28.49
N LYS A 194 10.05 -15.73 28.67
CA LYS A 194 9.35 -15.78 29.97
C LYS A 194 10.19 -16.46 31.06
N ILE A 195 10.83 -17.59 30.74
CA ILE A 195 11.72 -18.29 31.68
C ILE A 195 12.87 -17.37 32.11
N ILE A 196 13.49 -16.68 31.16
CA ILE A 196 14.58 -15.74 31.42
C ILE A 196 14.11 -14.57 32.28
N SER A 197 12.91 -14.00 32.03
CA SER A 197 12.34 -12.93 32.87
C SER A 197 12.14 -13.39 34.31
N LEU A 198 11.54 -14.57 34.50
CA LEU A 198 11.28 -15.14 35.83
C LEU A 198 12.58 -15.41 36.61
N LEU A 199 13.66 -15.83 35.92
CA LEU A 199 14.96 -16.03 36.55
C LEU A 199 15.57 -14.69 37.02
N LYS A 200 15.46 -13.64 36.20
CA LYS A 200 15.91 -12.29 36.55
C LYS A 200 15.14 -11.73 37.76
N GLU A 201 13.82 -11.88 37.77
CA GLU A 201 12.96 -11.45 38.88
C GLU A 201 13.30 -12.15 40.20
N LYS A 202 13.71 -13.42 40.13
CA LYS A 202 14.17 -14.20 41.30
C LYS A 202 15.63 -13.95 41.69
N GLY A 203 16.32 -13.00 41.04
CA GLY A 203 17.73 -12.69 41.30
C GLY A 203 18.70 -13.83 40.96
N LYS A 204 18.28 -14.82 40.14
CA LYS A 204 19.10 -15.98 39.79
C LYS A 204 19.96 -15.66 38.57
N ARG A 205 21.21 -16.17 38.56
CA ARG A 205 22.08 -16.11 37.38
C ARG A 205 21.46 -16.94 36.26
N ILE A 206 21.38 -16.35 35.07
CA ILE A 206 20.91 -17.05 33.86
C ILE A 206 22.03 -18.00 33.41
N PRO A 207 21.74 -19.28 33.17
CA PRO A 207 22.73 -20.21 32.61
C PRO A 207 23.21 -19.73 31.23
N GLU A 208 24.52 -19.73 30.99
CA GLU A 208 25.12 -19.25 29.73
C GLU A 208 24.58 -20.00 28.50
N LYS A 209 24.35 -21.31 28.64
CA LYS A 209 23.72 -22.13 27.58
C LYS A 209 22.32 -21.63 27.22
N LEU A 210 21.53 -21.25 28.21
CA LEU A 210 20.16 -20.76 28.02
C LEU A 210 20.14 -19.38 27.36
N ASP A 211 21.06 -18.50 27.77
CA ASP A 211 21.23 -17.18 27.18
C ASP A 211 21.68 -17.27 25.72
N LEU A 212 22.63 -18.17 25.42
CA LEU A 212 23.09 -18.44 24.06
C LEU A 212 21.95 -19.00 23.19
N GLU A 213 21.19 -19.97 23.68
CA GLU A 213 20.03 -20.53 22.99
C GLU A 213 18.98 -19.46 22.67
N TYR A 214 18.66 -18.60 23.64
CA TYR A 214 17.74 -17.49 23.43
C TYR A 214 18.23 -16.48 22.39
N LYS A 215 19.52 -16.13 22.42
CA LYS A 215 20.13 -15.24 21.42
C LYS A 215 20.08 -15.83 20.02
N THR A 216 20.40 -17.12 19.87
CA THR A 216 20.29 -17.83 18.59
C THR A 216 18.85 -17.83 18.07
N LEU A 217 17.87 -18.15 18.93
CA LEU A 217 16.45 -18.11 18.57
C LEU A 217 15.99 -16.71 18.16
N CYS A 218 16.45 -15.66 18.84
CA CYS A 218 16.15 -14.28 18.45
C CYS A 218 16.71 -13.96 17.07
N PHE A 219 17.97 -14.34 16.81
CA PHE A 219 18.61 -14.13 15.52
C PHE A 219 17.89 -14.86 14.38
N GLU A 220 17.56 -16.13 14.56
CA GLU A 220 16.81 -16.93 13.58
C GLU A 220 15.42 -16.33 13.30
N HIS A 221 14.72 -15.93 14.35
CA HIS A 221 13.42 -15.27 14.23
C HIS A 221 13.50 -13.98 13.42
N ASP A 222 14.51 -13.15 13.68
CA ASP A 222 14.69 -11.88 12.98
C ASP A 222 15.14 -12.09 11.53
N CYS A 223 15.93 -13.12 11.25
CA CYS A 223 16.29 -13.55 9.91
C CYS A 223 15.06 -13.99 9.11
N LEU A 224 14.22 -14.88 9.65
CA LEU A 224 12.98 -15.33 9.01
C LEU A 224 11.99 -14.17 8.79
N ASN A 225 11.86 -13.28 9.78
CA ASN A 225 11.02 -12.10 9.64
C ASN A 225 11.53 -11.16 8.55
N SER A 226 12.84 -11.00 8.42
CA SER A 226 13.45 -10.21 7.35
C SER A 226 13.19 -10.82 5.98
N LYS A 227 13.33 -12.15 5.83
CA LYS A 227 13.01 -12.87 4.58
C LYS A 227 11.54 -12.68 4.16
N GLN A 228 10.58 -12.89 5.06
CA GLN A 228 9.16 -12.71 4.70
C GLN A 228 8.81 -11.25 4.37
N LYS A 229 9.47 -10.28 5.02
CA LYS A 229 9.32 -8.85 4.70
C LYS A 229 9.89 -8.51 3.32
N ALA A 230 11.04 -9.09 2.96
CA ALA A 230 11.64 -8.91 1.64
C ALA A 230 10.73 -9.47 0.55
N ILE A 231 10.16 -10.67 0.73
CA ILE A 231 9.19 -11.23 -0.22
C ILE A 231 7.92 -10.37 -0.29
N LYS A 232 7.40 -9.88 0.85
CA LYS A 232 6.27 -8.94 0.86
C LYS A 232 6.56 -7.70 0.02
N LEU A 233 7.72 -7.09 0.24
CA LEU A 233 8.14 -5.90 -0.49
C LEU A 233 8.23 -6.19 -1.99
N PHE A 234 8.88 -7.30 -2.35
CA PHE A 234 9.04 -7.71 -3.75
C PHE A 234 7.71 -7.97 -4.45
N MET A 235 6.77 -8.67 -3.81
CA MET A 235 5.42 -8.85 -4.36
C MET A 235 4.70 -7.51 -4.57
N ASN A 236 4.82 -6.58 -3.62
CA ASN A 236 4.22 -5.26 -3.75
C ASN A 236 4.85 -4.42 -4.87
N THR A 237 6.11 -4.70 -5.26
CA THR A 237 6.77 -4.06 -6.39
C THR A 237 6.07 -4.37 -7.72
N PHE A 238 5.43 -5.53 -7.90
CA PHE A 238 4.67 -5.83 -9.13
C PHE A 238 3.53 -4.83 -9.38
N TYR A 239 2.84 -4.42 -8.31
CA TYR A 239 1.86 -3.35 -8.37
C TYR A 239 2.54 -1.98 -8.54
N GLY A 240 3.57 -1.69 -7.73
CA GLY A 240 4.23 -0.38 -7.73
C GLY A 240 4.87 -0.01 -9.08
N GLU A 241 5.47 -0.98 -9.78
CA GLU A 241 6.05 -0.77 -11.11
C GLU A 241 5.00 -0.68 -12.21
N ALA A 242 3.81 -1.26 -12.02
CA ALA A 242 2.68 -1.07 -12.94
C ALA A 242 2.07 0.33 -12.83
N GLU A 243 2.23 1.01 -11.69
CA GLU A 243 1.84 2.41 -11.46
C GLU A 243 2.94 3.41 -11.87
N ASN A 244 4.18 2.96 -12.07
CA ASN A 244 5.33 3.79 -12.41
C ASN A 244 5.36 4.21 -13.88
N SER A 245 4.59 5.26 -14.22
CA SER A 245 4.42 5.77 -15.58
C SER A 245 5.66 6.37 -16.24
N LEU A 246 6.74 6.57 -15.48
CA LEU A 246 7.89 7.37 -15.92
C LEU A 246 9.12 6.54 -16.28
N LEU A 247 9.27 5.34 -15.72
CA LEU A 247 10.53 4.58 -15.81
C LEU A 247 10.36 3.07 -16.01
N SER A 248 9.15 2.51 -15.88
CA SER A 248 8.92 1.07 -16.02
C SER A 248 8.56 0.71 -17.46
N SER A 249 9.29 -0.23 -18.05
CA SER A 249 8.91 -0.87 -19.33
C SER A 249 7.64 -1.71 -19.22
N ILE A 250 7.11 -1.89 -18.00
CA ILE A 250 5.94 -2.71 -17.67
C ILE A 250 4.80 -1.86 -17.12
N PHE A 251 4.87 -0.54 -17.28
CA PHE A 251 3.81 0.38 -16.91
C PHE A 251 2.51 0.02 -17.65
N LEU A 252 1.47 -0.31 -16.89
CA LEU A 252 0.15 -0.58 -17.43
C LEU A 252 -0.89 0.06 -16.51
N HIS A 253 -1.30 1.27 -16.88
CA HIS A 253 -2.24 2.05 -16.09
C HIS A 253 -3.54 1.30 -15.78
N ALA A 254 -4.05 0.55 -16.77
CA ALA A 254 -5.23 -0.28 -16.62
C ALA A 254 -5.09 -1.34 -15.50
N LEU A 255 -3.92 -1.94 -15.36
CA LEU A 255 -3.66 -2.91 -14.31
C LEU A 255 -3.65 -2.24 -12.93
N ALA A 256 -2.97 -1.10 -12.81
CA ALA A 256 -2.89 -0.35 -11.55
C ALA A 256 -4.27 0.17 -11.11
N GLU A 257 -5.03 0.73 -12.05
CA GLU A 257 -6.37 1.26 -11.79
C GLU A 257 -7.36 0.15 -11.45
N GLU A 258 -7.34 -0.97 -12.19
CA GLU A 258 -8.19 -2.13 -11.88
C GLU A 258 -7.86 -2.70 -10.50
N THR A 259 -6.57 -2.91 -10.20
CA THR A 259 -6.13 -3.44 -8.91
C THR A 259 -6.59 -2.54 -7.75
N THR A 260 -6.47 -1.22 -7.92
CA THR A 260 -6.91 -0.24 -6.91
C THR A 260 -8.43 -0.18 -6.76
N SER A 261 -9.15 -0.20 -7.89
CA SER A 261 -10.61 -0.18 -7.94
C SER A 261 -11.19 -1.42 -7.28
N ALA A 262 -10.69 -2.60 -7.64
CA ALA A 262 -11.06 -3.87 -7.04
C ALA A 262 -10.75 -3.90 -5.54
N GLY A 263 -9.59 -3.36 -5.12
CA GLY A 263 -9.25 -3.23 -3.70
C GLY A 263 -10.26 -2.39 -2.92
N LYS A 264 -10.59 -1.19 -3.43
CA LYS A 264 -11.62 -0.32 -2.83
C LYS A 264 -12.99 -0.99 -2.77
N TYR A 265 -13.37 -1.68 -3.85
CA TYR A 265 -14.63 -2.40 -3.94
C TYR A 265 -14.72 -3.51 -2.88
N ILE A 266 -13.70 -4.35 -2.76
CA ILE A 266 -13.67 -5.44 -1.78
C ILE A 266 -13.70 -4.90 -0.35
N ILE A 267 -12.95 -3.86 -0.03
CA ILE A 267 -12.99 -3.24 1.32
C ILE A 267 -14.39 -2.72 1.63
N LYS A 268 -15.07 -2.13 0.66
CA LYS A 268 -16.46 -1.69 0.81
C LYS A 268 -17.42 -2.86 1.01
N LEU A 269 -17.28 -3.94 0.24
CA LEU A 269 -18.09 -5.15 0.39
C LEU A 269 -17.92 -5.78 1.78
N VAL A 270 -16.69 -5.98 2.23
CA VAL A 270 -16.42 -6.55 3.56
C VAL A 270 -16.99 -5.65 4.64
N ALA A 271 -16.85 -4.33 4.50
CA ALA A 271 -17.45 -3.39 5.42
C ALA A 271 -18.99 -3.47 5.49
N GLU A 272 -19.67 -3.61 4.35
CA GLU A 272 -21.12 -3.81 4.33
C GLU A 272 -21.51 -5.16 4.97
N TYR A 273 -20.74 -6.21 4.70
CA TYR A 273 -20.96 -7.53 5.29
C TYR A 273 -20.84 -7.51 6.81
N VAL A 274 -19.78 -6.91 7.38
CA VAL A 274 -19.59 -6.85 8.84
C VAL A 274 -20.63 -5.96 9.51
N LYS A 275 -21.07 -4.87 8.87
CA LYS A 275 -22.19 -4.05 9.34
C LYS A 275 -23.49 -4.86 9.43
N LYS A 276 -23.80 -5.66 8.39
CA LYS A 276 -24.97 -6.56 8.39
C LYS A 276 -24.92 -7.60 9.50
N LYS A 277 -23.72 -8.02 9.92
CA LYS A 277 -23.50 -8.91 11.07
C LYS A 277 -23.57 -8.20 12.43
N GLY A 278 -23.87 -6.90 12.45
CA GLY A 278 -24.02 -6.13 13.68
C GLY A 278 -22.71 -5.61 14.26
N PHE A 279 -21.62 -5.58 13.49
CA PHE A 279 -20.39 -4.90 13.90
C PHE A 279 -20.41 -3.43 13.48
N ARG A 280 -19.80 -2.56 14.29
CA ARG A 280 -19.58 -1.15 13.95
C ARG A 280 -18.17 -0.98 13.40
N ILE A 281 -18.01 -0.14 12.38
CA ILE A 281 -16.69 0.15 11.79
C ILE A 281 -16.16 1.43 12.42
N LYS A 282 -14.98 1.35 13.04
CA LYS A 282 -14.29 2.49 13.66
C LYS A 282 -13.29 3.14 12.71
N TYR A 283 -12.59 2.36 11.92
CA TYR A 283 -11.57 2.85 10.99
C TYR A 283 -11.41 1.93 9.78
N ARG A 284 -10.93 2.48 8.67
CA ARG A 284 -10.55 1.76 7.46
C ARG A 284 -9.27 2.35 6.91
N ASP A 285 -8.35 1.51 6.47
CA ASP A 285 -7.12 1.94 5.79
C ASP A 285 -6.74 0.89 4.76
N THR A 286 -6.70 1.28 3.49
CA THR A 286 -6.19 0.54 2.32
C THR A 286 -6.59 -0.95 2.23
N ASP A 287 -6.03 -1.82 3.07
CA ASP A 287 -6.20 -3.27 3.15
C ASP A 287 -6.80 -3.77 4.49
N SER A 288 -7.16 -2.87 5.40
CA SER A 288 -7.60 -3.19 6.76
C SER A 288 -8.90 -2.49 7.19
N LEU A 289 -9.66 -3.19 8.02
CA LEU A 289 -10.94 -2.76 8.61
C LEU A 289 -10.90 -2.95 10.12
N TYR A 290 -11.15 -1.88 10.86
CA TYR A 290 -11.17 -1.90 12.32
C TYR A 290 -12.62 -1.86 12.82
N LEU A 291 -12.97 -2.88 13.58
CA LEU A 291 -14.34 -3.18 13.97
C LEU A 291 -14.48 -3.16 15.50
N THR A 292 -15.68 -2.80 15.97
CA THR A 292 -16.08 -3.01 17.36
C THR A 292 -17.44 -3.71 17.42
N CYS A 293 -17.66 -4.44 18.51
CA CYS A 293 -18.87 -5.22 18.72
C CYS A 293 -20.07 -4.30 19.05
N SER A 294 -21.26 -4.64 18.54
CA SER A 294 -22.49 -3.93 18.95
C SER A 294 -22.98 -4.40 20.32
N ASP A 295 -23.89 -3.60 20.87
CA ASP A 295 -24.52 -3.81 22.19
C ASP A 295 -25.19 -5.18 22.33
N LYS A 296 -25.59 -5.81 21.22
CA LYS A 296 -26.41 -7.01 21.20
C LYS A 296 -25.64 -8.33 21.34
N VAL A 297 -24.32 -8.32 21.18
CA VAL A 297 -23.50 -9.55 21.08
C VAL A 297 -22.73 -9.84 22.37
N LEU A 298 -22.73 -8.91 23.34
CA LEU A 298 -22.02 -9.02 24.62
C LEU A 298 -22.97 -9.02 25.84
N CYS A 299 -24.27 -9.30 25.61
CA CYS A 299 -25.22 -9.56 26.69
C CYS A 299 -25.20 -11.04 27.06
#